data_AF-A0AAV2KAC1-F1
#
_entry.id   AF-A0AAV2KAC1-F1
#
_cell.length_a   1.000
_cell.length_b   1.000
_cell.length_c   1.000
_cell.angle_alpha   90.00
_cell.angle_beta   90.00
_cell.angle_gamma   90.00
#
_symmetry.space_group_name_H-M   'P 1'
#
loop_
_entity.id
_entity.type
_entity.pdbx_description
1 polymer ?
#
loop_
_entity_poly.entity_id
_entity_poly.type
_entity_poly.pdbx_seq_one_letter_code
_entity_poly.pdbx_strand_id
1 'polypeptide(L)'
;MFFLQQNQLKDPFPLVLRDLSPLVLKDLSPLVLKDLSPLVLKDLSPLVLKDLSPLVLKDLCPLVLKDLCPLVVLKDLSPLVLKDLSPLVLKDLSPLVLKDLCPLILKDLSPLILKDLSPLVLKDLCPLVLKDLCPLVLKDLCPLVVLKDLSPLVLKDLSPLVLKDLSPLVLKDLCPLILKDLSPLILKDLSPLVLKDLCPLVLKDLSPLVLKDLSPLVLNDLSPLVLKDLSPLVLKDLSPLVLKDLSPLVLKDLSPLGLKDLSLQVQK
;
A
#
# COMPACT_ATOMS: atom_id res chain seq x y z
N MET A 1 5.01 -32.93 -26.40
CA MET A 1 3.70 -32.67 -25.78
C MET A 1 3.37 -33.87 -24.90
N PHE A 2 3.91 -33.92 -23.68
CA PHE A 2 3.58 -34.98 -22.73
C PHE A 2 2.28 -34.59 -22.01
N PHE A 3 1.15 -35.11 -22.48
CA PHE A 3 -0.08 -35.12 -21.68
C PHE A 3 0.05 -36.24 -20.65
N LEU A 4 0.57 -35.94 -19.46
CA LEU A 4 0.32 -36.77 -18.30
C LEU A 4 -1.12 -36.53 -17.85
N GLN A 5 -2.09 -37.01 -18.64
CA GLN A 5 -3.47 -37.14 -18.19
C GLN A 5 -3.60 -38.44 -17.43
N GLN A 6 -2.87 -38.56 -16.32
CA GLN A 6 -2.97 -39.65 -15.37
C GLN A 6 -2.35 -39.21 -14.05
N ASN A 7 -3.18 -39.01 -13.03
CA ASN A 7 -3.35 -39.98 -11.96
C ASN A 7 -3.91 -39.30 -10.72
N GLN A 8 -4.89 -39.96 -10.11
CA GLN A 8 -5.13 -39.85 -8.68
C GLN A 8 -3.94 -40.47 -7.93
N LEU A 9 -2.76 -39.85 -8.01
CA LEU A 9 -1.62 -40.20 -7.18
C LEU A 9 -1.92 -39.70 -5.76
N LYS A 10 -2.69 -40.50 -5.02
CA LYS A 10 -2.84 -40.44 -3.57
C LYS A 10 -1.58 -41.02 -2.89
N ASP A 11 -0.40 -40.60 -3.32
CA ASP A 11 0.83 -41.04 -2.66
C ASP A 11 1.26 -40.01 -1.62
N PRO A 12 1.48 -40.40 -0.35
CA PRO A 12 1.77 -39.47 0.75
C PRO A 12 3.20 -38.92 0.72
N PHE A 13 3.97 -39.15 -0.34
CA PHE A 13 5.39 -38.80 -0.43
C PHE A 13 5.63 -37.60 -1.37
N PRO A 14 6.52 -36.65 -1.00
CA PRO A 14 6.83 -35.50 -1.84
C PRO A 14 7.54 -35.94 -3.13
N LEU A 15 6.85 -35.77 -4.26
CA LEU A 15 7.42 -36.03 -5.59
C LEU A 15 8.35 -34.88 -5.99
N VAL A 16 9.59 -35.19 -6.37
CA VAL A 16 10.58 -34.23 -6.84
C VAL A 16 10.77 -34.39 -8.35
N LEU A 17 10.45 -33.38 -9.15
CA LEU A 17 10.68 -33.39 -10.60
C LEU A 17 11.59 -32.23 -11.02
N ARG A 18 12.39 -32.45 -12.07
CA ARG A 18 13.33 -31.48 -12.64
C ARG A 18 13.29 -31.49 -14.17
N ASP A 19 13.58 -30.36 -14.79
CA ASP A 19 13.84 -30.22 -16.24
C ASP A 19 12.70 -30.67 -17.18
N LEU A 20 11.44 -30.31 -16.86
CA LEU A 20 10.26 -30.63 -17.68
C LEU A 20 9.73 -29.41 -18.46
N SER A 21 9.25 -29.66 -19.67
CA SER A 21 8.61 -28.66 -20.53
C SER A 21 7.59 -29.28 -21.50
N PRO A 22 6.42 -28.66 -21.76
CA PRO A 22 5.42 -28.06 -20.85
C PRO A 22 4.53 -29.12 -20.16
N LEU A 23 3.83 -28.74 -19.07
CA LEU A 23 3.09 -29.72 -18.26
C LEU A 23 1.76 -29.17 -17.67
N VAL A 24 0.76 -30.04 -17.55
CA VAL A 24 -0.56 -29.75 -16.97
C VAL A 24 -0.89 -30.82 -15.93
N LEU A 25 -1.13 -30.45 -14.67
CA LEU A 25 -1.53 -31.39 -13.61
C LEU A 25 -2.78 -30.92 -12.88
N LYS A 26 -3.51 -31.90 -12.33
CA LYS A 26 -4.66 -31.71 -11.45
C LYS A 26 -4.62 -32.75 -10.32
N ASP A 27 -5.15 -32.38 -9.15
CA ASP A 27 -5.47 -33.31 -8.04
C ASP A 27 -4.27 -34.10 -7.47
N LEU A 28 -3.19 -33.43 -7.05
CA LEU A 28 -1.99 -34.04 -6.44
C LEU A 28 -1.62 -33.41 -5.10
N SER A 29 -0.95 -34.21 -4.26
CA SER A 29 -0.45 -33.81 -2.94
C SER A 29 0.74 -34.68 -2.53
N PRO A 30 1.85 -34.17 -1.94
CA PRO A 30 2.61 -32.93 -2.11
C PRO A 30 3.71 -33.00 -3.20
N LEU A 31 4.20 -31.85 -3.69
CA LEU A 31 5.10 -31.81 -4.87
C LEU A 31 6.22 -30.75 -4.76
N VAL A 32 7.41 -31.06 -5.30
CA VAL A 32 8.57 -30.17 -5.41
C VAL A 32 9.06 -30.15 -6.86
N LEU A 33 9.08 -28.98 -7.50
CA LEU A 33 9.56 -28.83 -8.88
C LEU A 33 10.72 -27.84 -8.98
N LYS A 34 11.65 -28.14 -9.88
CA LYS A 34 12.77 -27.28 -10.22
C LYS A 34 12.92 -27.18 -11.74
N ASP A 35 13.31 -26.01 -12.24
CA ASP A 35 13.79 -25.81 -13.61
C ASP A 35 12.75 -26.20 -14.71
N LEU A 36 11.52 -25.67 -14.66
CA LEU A 36 10.44 -25.98 -15.62
C LEU A 36 9.98 -24.78 -16.45
N SER A 37 9.51 -25.05 -17.66
CA SER A 37 8.90 -24.03 -18.52
C SER A 37 7.98 -24.62 -19.60
N PRO A 38 6.73 -24.14 -19.83
CA PRO A 38 5.69 -23.57 -18.95
C PRO A 38 4.82 -24.60 -18.20
N LEU A 39 4.05 -24.16 -17.19
CA LEU A 39 3.26 -25.02 -16.28
C LEU A 39 1.85 -24.50 -15.95
N VAL A 40 0.84 -25.39 -15.93
CA VAL A 40 -0.54 -25.11 -15.46
C VAL A 40 -0.97 -26.13 -14.42
N LEU A 41 -1.36 -25.69 -13.22
CA LEU A 41 -1.82 -26.59 -12.14
C LEU A 41 -3.17 -26.14 -11.56
N LYS A 42 -3.96 -27.12 -11.14
CA LYS A 42 -5.25 -26.92 -10.45
C LYS A 42 -5.38 -27.90 -9.28
N ASP A 43 -6.00 -27.48 -8.18
CA ASP A 43 -6.45 -28.36 -7.09
C ASP A 43 -5.30 -29.19 -6.43
N LEU A 44 -4.21 -28.56 -5.99
CA LEU A 44 -3.05 -29.23 -5.34
C LEU A 44 -2.79 -28.74 -3.92
N SER A 45 -2.18 -29.60 -3.11
CA SER A 45 -1.82 -29.24 -1.73
C SER A 45 -0.77 -30.16 -1.10
N PRO A 46 0.36 -29.68 -0.51
CA PRO A 46 1.19 -28.48 -0.72
C PRO A 46 2.19 -28.54 -1.90
N LEU A 47 2.76 -27.38 -2.28
CA LEU A 47 3.67 -27.25 -3.43
C LEU A 47 4.88 -26.33 -3.17
N VAL A 48 6.07 -26.72 -3.66
CA VAL A 48 7.30 -25.91 -3.67
C VAL A 48 7.88 -25.84 -5.08
N LEU A 49 8.06 -24.62 -5.62
CA LEU A 49 8.63 -24.42 -6.96
C LEU A 49 9.87 -23.50 -6.91
N LYS A 50 10.84 -23.81 -7.77
CA LYS A 50 12.04 -22.99 -7.96
C LYS A 50 12.41 -22.91 -9.44
N ASP A 51 12.85 -21.74 -9.91
CA ASP A 51 13.44 -21.54 -11.25
C ASP A 51 12.46 -21.87 -12.41
N LEU A 52 11.25 -21.31 -12.42
CA LEU A 52 10.22 -21.57 -13.47
C LEU A 52 9.88 -20.35 -14.34
N SER A 53 9.41 -20.63 -15.55
CA SER A 53 8.87 -19.58 -16.44
C SER A 53 8.01 -20.13 -17.59
N PRO A 54 6.79 -19.60 -17.91
CA PRO A 54 5.71 -18.97 -17.12
C PRO A 54 4.75 -19.98 -16.41
N LEU A 55 3.87 -19.47 -15.53
CA LEU A 55 3.07 -20.29 -14.59
C LEU A 55 1.60 -19.81 -14.39
N VAL A 56 0.64 -20.73 -14.39
CA VAL A 56 -0.77 -20.45 -14.02
C VAL A 56 -1.26 -21.46 -12.98
N LEU A 57 -1.74 -20.97 -11.83
CA LEU A 57 -2.23 -21.81 -10.72
C LEU A 57 -3.60 -21.36 -10.23
N LYS A 58 -4.42 -22.34 -9.84
CA LYS A 58 -5.75 -22.13 -9.26
C LYS A 58 -6.02 -23.15 -8.15
N ASP A 59 -6.68 -22.71 -7.08
CA ASP A 59 -7.21 -23.58 -6.02
C ASP A 59 -6.12 -24.41 -5.30
N LEU A 60 -5.06 -23.79 -4.76
CA LEU A 60 -3.96 -24.50 -4.05
C LEU A 60 -3.76 -24.05 -2.60
N CYS A 61 -3.32 -24.99 -1.76
CA CYS A 61 -2.99 -24.73 -0.36
C CYS A 61 -1.91 -25.69 0.17
N PRO A 62 -0.88 -25.27 0.92
CA PRO A 62 0.03 -24.10 0.83
C PRO A 62 0.97 -24.07 -0.39
N LEU A 63 1.58 -22.91 -0.66
CA LEU A 63 2.54 -22.72 -1.78
C LEU A 63 3.78 -21.87 -1.41
N VAL A 64 4.96 -22.31 -1.88
CA VAL A 64 6.23 -21.55 -1.79
C VAL A 64 6.88 -21.46 -3.18
N LEU A 65 7.17 -20.24 -3.65
CA LEU A 65 7.84 -19.99 -4.92
C LEU A 65 9.11 -19.15 -4.74
N LYS A 66 10.15 -19.49 -5.51
CA LYS A 66 11.41 -18.74 -5.55
C LYS A 66 11.93 -18.63 -7.00
N ASP A 67 12.45 -17.46 -7.38
CA ASP A 67 13.17 -17.23 -8.65
C ASP A 67 12.30 -17.52 -9.92
N LEU A 68 11.21 -16.76 -10.18
CA LEU A 68 10.34 -16.94 -11.37
C LEU A 68 10.23 -15.69 -12.26
N CYS A 69 10.08 -15.91 -13.58
CA CYS A 69 9.86 -14.86 -14.60
C CYS A 69 8.93 -15.36 -15.73
N PRO A 70 8.25 -14.52 -16.56
CA PRO A 70 7.87 -13.13 -16.37
C PRO A 70 6.36 -12.94 -16.04
N LEU A 71 5.53 -13.99 -16.06
CA LEU A 71 4.10 -13.81 -15.79
C LEU A 71 3.53 -15.01 -15.07
N VAL A 72 3.06 -14.74 -13.85
CA VAL A 72 2.43 -15.72 -12.99
C VAL A 72 1.03 -15.23 -12.60
N VAL A 73 0.02 -16.08 -12.82
CA VAL A 73 -1.38 -15.81 -12.43
C VAL A 73 -1.79 -16.82 -11.38
N LEU A 74 -2.11 -16.34 -10.17
CA LEU A 74 -2.56 -17.18 -9.07
C LEU A 74 -3.93 -16.73 -8.58
N LYS A 75 -4.82 -17.69 -8.36
CA LYS A 75 -6.18 -17.44 -7.88
C LYS A 75 -6.56 -18.45 -6.80
N ASP A 76 -7.28 -17.99 -5.78
CA ASP A 76 -7.90 -18.84 -4.75
C ASP A 76 -6.85 -19.69 -3.98
N LEU A 77 -5.80 -19.07 -3.41
CA LEU A 77 -4.74 -19.77 -2.65
C LEU A 77 -4.71 -19.40 -1.17
N SER A 78 -4.30 -20.35 -0.32
CA SER A 78 -4.03 -20.10 1.10
C SER A 78 -3.09 -21.12 1.74
N PRO A 79 -2.01 -20.73 2.47
CA PRO A 79 -1.18 -19.52 2.47
C PRO A 79 -0.09 -19.51 1.36
N LEU A 80 0.53 -18.35 1.11
CA LEU A 80 1.53 -18.16 0.04
C LEU A 80 2.79 -17.37 0.47
N VAL A 81 3.98 -17.85 0.08
CA VAL A 81 5.27 -17.16 0.26
C VAL A 81 6.05 -17.08 -1.05
N LEU A 82 6.42 -15.87 -1.46
CA LEU A 82 7.13 -15.62 -2.72
C LEU A 82 8.41 -14.79 -2.51
N LYS A 83 9.45 -15.11 -3.27
CA LYS A 83 10.71 -14.36 -3.29
C LYS A 83 11.27 -14.27 -4.71
N ASP A 84 11.81 -13.10 -5.08
CA ASP A 84 12.55 -12.88 -6.33
C ASP A 84 11.72 -13.21 -7.60
N LEU A 85 10.56 -12.56 -7.79
CA LEU A 85 9.66 -12.77 -8.94
C LEU A 85 9.37 -11.49 -9.73
N SER A 86 9.06 -11.65 -11.01
CA SER A 86 8.60 -10.56 -11.87
C SER A 86 7.74 -11.07 -13.03
N PRO A 87 6.84 -10.25 -13.60
CA PRO A 87 5.53 -9.76 -13.13
C PRO A 87 4.52 -10.76 -12.52
N LEU A 88 3.58 -10.27 -11.71
CA LEU A 88 2.58 -11.09 -11.00
C LEU A 88 1.17 -10.49 -10.92
N VAL A 89 0.15 -11.34 -11.07
CA VAL A 89 -1.27 -11.01 -10.80
C VAL A 89 -1.85 -12.02 -9.81
N LEU A 90 -2.32 -11.53 -8.65
CA LEU A 90 -2.93 -12.36 -7.60
C LEU A 90 -4.35 -11.91 -7.28
N LYS A 91 -5.24 -12.88 -7.05
CA LYS A 91 -6.63 -12.63 -6.65
C LYS A 91 -7.08 -13.64 -5.61
N ASP A 92 -7.88 -13.18 -4.63
CA ASP A 92 -8.57 -14.03 -3.66
C ASP A 92 -7.60 -14.89 -2.81
N LEU A 93 -6.63 -14.28 -2.09
CA LEU A 93 -5.65 -15.02 -1.27
C LEU A 93 -5.69 -14.66 0.22
N SER A 94 -5.30 -15.63 1.05
CA SER A 94 -5.15 -15.43 2.49
C SER A 94 -4.21 -16.44 3.14
N PRO A 95 -3.23 -16.07 4.00
CA PRO A 95 -2.33 -14.90 4.06
C PRO A 95 -1.19 -14.92 3.02
N LEU A 96 -0.48 -13.79 2.87
CA LEU A 96 0.58 -13.62 1.87
C LEU A 96 1.84 -12.88 2.39
N VAL A 97 3.03 -13.39 2.02
CA VAL A 97 4.33 -12.75 2.26
C VAL A 97 5.14 -12.66 0.97
N LEU A 98 5.54 -11.45 0.57
CA LEU A 98 6.35 -11.20 -0.63
C LEU A 98 7.62 -10.41 -0.32
N LYS A 99 8.71 -10.73 -1.02
CA LYS A 99 9.98 -10.01 -0.94
C LYS A 99 10.65 -9.90 -2.32
N ASP A 100 11.21 -8.73 -2.62
CA ASP A 100 12.06 -8.48 -3.80
C ASP A 100 11.32 -8.72 -5.15
N LEU A 101 10.14 -8.10 -5.39
CA LEU A 101 9.33 -8.35 -6.60
C LEU A 101 8.99 -7.08 -7.40
N CYS A 102 8.82 -7.23 -8.72
CA CYS A 102 8.49 -6.13 -9.63
C CYS A 102 7.81 -6.60 -10.93
N PRO A 103 6.77 -5.95 -11.50
CA PRO A 103 5.59 -5.25 -10.96
C PRO A 103 4.47 -6.19 -10.47
N LEU A 104 3.53 -5.68 -9.66
CA LEU A 104 2.47 -6.49 -9.03
C LEU A 104 1.06 -5.85 -9.09
N ILE A 105 0.05 -6.70 -9.31
CA ILE A 105 -1.38 -6.35 -9.18
C ILE A 105 -2.07 -7.34 -8.23
N LEU A 106 -2.64 -6.85 -7.13
CA LEU A 106 -3.29 -7.68 -6.11
C LEU A 106 -4.73 -7.21 -5.85
N LYS A 107 -5.65 -8.17 -5.69
CA LYS A 107 -7.06 -7.89 -5.41
C LYS A 107 -7.63 -8.89 -4.40
N ASP A 108 -8.46 -8.41 -3.47
CA ASP A 108 -9.24 -9.23 -2.54
C ASP A 108 -8.35 -10.12 -1.62
N LEU A 109 -7.38 -9.53 -0.89
CA LEU A 109 -6.43 -10.29 -0.03
C LEU A 109 -6.51 -9.94 1.46
N SER A 110 -6.19 -10.91 2.31
CA SER A 110 -6.08 -10.70 3.76
C SER A 110 -5.25 -11.77 4.49
N PRO A 111 -4.35 -11.46 5.46
CA PRO A 111 -3.43 -10.33 5.65
C PRO A 111 -2.19 -10.37 4.73
N LEU A 112 -1.44 -9.25 4.66
CA LEU A 112 -0.32 -9.07 3.72
C LEU A 112 0.94 -8.40 4.32
N ILE A 113 2.12 -8.98 4.03
CA ILE A 113 3.45 -8.40 4.35
C ILE A 113 4.29 -8.30 3.08
N LEU A 114 4.71 -7.10 2.71
CA LEU A 114 5.54 -6.86 1.53
C LEU A 114 6.80 -6.07 1.87
N LYS A 115 7.91 -6.40 1.19
CA LYS A 115 9.18 -5.69 1.30
C LYS A 115 9.88 -5.57 -0.06
N ASP A 116 10.48 -4.41 -0.32
CA ASP A 116 11.38 -4.17 -1.47
C ASP A 116 10.67 -4.40 -2.83
N LEU A 117 9.62 -3.63 -3.16
CA LEU A 117 8.85 -3.82 -4.42
C LEU A 117 8.75 -2.56 -5.29
N SER A 118 8.58 -2.78 -6.60
CA SER A 118 8.30 -1.69 -7.55
C SER A 118 7.66 -2.16 -8.87
N PRO A 119 6.70 -1.44 -9.49
CA PRO A 119 5.47 -0.79 -8.99
C PRO A 119 4.39 -1.74 -8.43
N LEU A 120 3.41 -1.19 -7.68
CA LEU A 120 2.34 -1.96 -7.03
C LEU A 120 0.94 -1.32 -7.12
N VAL A 121 -0.08 -2.14 -7.44
CA VAL A 121 -1.51 -1.76 -7.40
C VAL A 121 -2.28 -2.74 -6.50
N LEU A 122 -2.95 -2.22 -5.46
CA LEU A 122 -3.75 -3.00 -4.53
C LEU A 122 -5.20 -2.51 -4.47
N LYS A 123 -6.14 -3.45 -4.33
CA LYS A 123 -7.56 -3.17 -4.16
C LYS A 123 -8.21 -4.13 -3.16
N ASP A 124 -9.07 -3.61 -2.29
CA ASP A 124 -9.92 -4.38 -1.37
C ASP A 124 -9.11 -5.26 -0.38
N LEU A 125 -8.24 -4.67 0.47
CA LEU A 125 -7.36 -5.43 1.38
C LEU A 125 -7.53 -5.09 2.87
N CYS A 126 -7.25 -6.07 3.75
CA CYS A 126 -7.22 -5.92 5.21
C CYS A 126 -6.36 -7.03 5.87
N PRO A 127 -5.53 -6.80 6.92
CA PRO A 127 -4.58 -5.70 7.21
C PRO A 127 -3.24 -5.78 6.43
N LEU A 128 -2.44 -4.71 6.45
CA LEU A 128 -1.27 -4.53 5.56
C LEU A 128 -0.02 -3.92 6.22
N VAL A 129 1.17 -4.50 5.94
CA VAL A 129 2.48 -3.91 6.30
C VAL A 129 3.38 -3.83 5.06
N LEU A 130 3.83 -2.62 4.72
CA LEU A 130 4.71 -2.37 3.57
C LEU A 130 5.99 -1.63 3.99
N LYS A 131 7.10 -1.98 3.36
CA LYS A 131 8.38 -1.30 3.54
C LYS A 131 9.15 -1.19 2.21
N ASP A 132 9.77 -0.03 1.96
CA ASP A 132 10.70 0.21 0.85
C ASP A 132 10.04 0.01 -0.55
N LEU A 133 9.02 0.79 -0.91
CA LEU A 133 8.31 0.64 -2.21
C LEU A 133 8.27 1.91 -3.06
N CYS A 134 8.29 1.74 -4.39
CA CYS A 134 8.15 2.83 -5.35
C CYS A 134 7.58 2.34 -6.70
N PRO A 135 6.61 2.99 -7.39
CA PRO A 135 5.41 3.72 -6.95
C PRO A 135 4.26 2.81 -6.47
N LEU A 136 3.26 3.38 -5.78
CA LEU A 136 2.14 2.63 -5.18
C LEU A 136 0.75 3.29 -5.38
N VAL A 137 -0.25 2.48 -5.71
CA VAL A 137 -1.68 2.86 -5.77
C VAL A 137 -2.52 1.91 -4.90
N LEU A 138 -3.25 2.45 -3.93
CA LEU A 138 -4.16 1.68 -3.06
C LEU A 138 -5.59 2.21 -3.13
N LYS A 139 -6.57 1.30 -3.06
CA LYS A 139 -8.00 1.62 -3.00
C LYS A 139 -8.72 0.69 -2.02
N ASP A 140 -9.61 1.25 -1.19
CA ASP A 140 -10.54 0.52 -0.30
C ASP A 140 -9.81 -0.34 0.77
N LEU A 141 -9.24 0.27 1.84
CA LEU A 141 -8.52 -0.46 2.92
C LEU A 141 -9.09 -0.21 4.33
N CYS A 142 -9.09 -1.26 5.16
CA CYS A 142 -9.40 -1.25 6.61
C CYS A 142 -8.53 -2.28 7.38
N PRO A 143 -8.35 -2.20 8.72
CA PRO A 143 -8.36 -1.05 9.60
C PRO A 143 -6.95 -0.55 9.99
N LEU A 144 -5.86 -1.23 9.59
CA LEU A 144 -4.50 -0.82 9.99
C LEU A 144 -3.49 -1.07 8.88
N VAL A 145 -2.84 0.01 8.48
CA VAL A 145 -1.80 0.03 7.47
C VAL A 145 -0.59 0.80 8.01
N VAL A 146 0.59 0.17 7.96
CA VAL A 146 1.87 0.81 8.32
C VAL A 146 2.74 0.84 7.08
N LEU A 147 3.08 2.05 6.62
CA LEU A 147 3.95 2.26 5.47
C LEU A 147 5.20 3.06 5.86
N LYS A 148 6.35 2.64 5.34
CA LYS A 148 7.64 3.28 5.57
C LYS A 148 8.44 3.38 4.27
N ASP A 149 9.12 4.51 4.06
CA ASP A 149 10.09 4.74 2.98
C ASP A 149 9.47 4.56 1.57
N LEU A 150 8.49 5.39 1.18
CA LEU A 150 7.79 5.27 -0.12
C LEU A 150 7.89 6.51 -1.02
N SER A 151 7.91 6.27 -2.34
CA SER A 151 7.81 7.33 -3.35
C SER A 151 7.30 6.85 -4.72
N PRO A 152 6.40 7.56 -5.44
CA PRO A 152 5.16 8.28 -5.07
C PRO A 152 4.00 7.39 -4.59
N LEU A 153 2.99 7.99 -3.93
CA LEU A 153 1.82 7.26 -3.39
C LEU A 153 0.46 7.94 -3.67
N VAL A 154 -0.53 7.16 -4.10
CA VAL A 154 -1.93 7.57 -4.26
C VAL A 154 -2.87 6.64 -3.50
N LEU A 155 -3.68 7.20 -2.59
CA LEU A 155 -4.63 6.45 -1.76
C LEU A 155 -6.05 7.00 -1.85
N LYS A 156 -7.03 6.10 -1.78
CA LYS A 156 -8.47 6.44 -1.75
C LYS A 156 -9.22 5.53 -0.78
N ASP A 157 -10.12 6.10 0.03
CA ASP A 157 -11.07 5.40 0.91
C ASP A 157 -10.39 4.49 1.95
N LEU A 158 -9.67 5.05 2.94
CA LEU A 158 -8.95 4.25 3.97
C LEU A 158 -9.28 4.64 5.43
N SER A 159 -9.13 3.68 6.33
CA SER A 159 -9.17 3.88 7.79
C SER A 159 -8.32 2.85 8.54
N PRO A 160 -7.80 3.15 9.75
CA PRO A 160 -6.68 4.03 10.10
C PRO A 160 -5.32 3.79 9.40
N LEU A 161 -4.48 4.83 9.34
CA LEU A 161 -3.18 4.80 8.64
C LEU A 161 -2.04 5.50 9.41
N VAL A 162 -0.85 4.88 9.40
CA VAL A 162 0.40 5.45 9.94
C VAL A 162 1.48 5.45 8.87
N LEU A 163 2.00 6.63 8.52
CA LEU A 163 3.03 6.80 7.49
C LEU A 163 4.27 7.51 8.03
N LYS A 164 5.44 7.09 7.53
CA LYS A 164 6.74 7.68 7.86
C LYS A 164 7.62 7.77 6.60
N ASP A 165 8.31 8.89 6.42
CA ASP A 165 9.34 9.10 5.39
C ASP A 165 8.79 8.91 3.94
N LEU A 166 7.90 9.79 3.44
CA LEU A 166 7.33 9.67 2.07
C LEU A 166 7.49 10.93 1.21
N SER A 167 7.51 10.70 -0.11
CA SER A 167 7.57 11.76 -1.12
C SER A 167 7.18 11.30 -2.52
N PRO A 168 6.25 11.94 -3.28
CA PRO A 168 5.07 12.74 -2.94
C PRO A 168 3.81 11.88 -2.62
N LEU A 169 2.78 12.51 -2.02
CA LEU A 169 1.56 11.82 -1.57
C LEU A 169 0.24 12.53 -1.94
N VAL A 170 -0.75 11.76 -2.41
CA VAL A 170 -2.13 12.22 -2.69
C VAL A 170 -3.15 11.31 -1.98
N LEU A 171 -4.01 11.90 -1.14
CA LEU A 171 -5.03 11.17 -0.38
C LEU A 171 -6.43 11.76 -0.58
N LYS A 172 -7.45 10.90 -0.58
CA LYS A 172 -8.87 11.26 -0.63
C LYS A 172 -9.70 10.38 0.32
N ASP A 173 -10.61 10.98 1.08
CA ASP A 173 -11.63 10.31 1.91
C ASP A 173 -11.03 9.38 3.00
N LEU A 174 -10.34 9.91 4.05
CA LEU A 174 -9.72 9.08 5.12
C LEU A 174 -10.05 9.51 6.55
N CYS A 175 -10.10 8.51 7.45
CA CYS A 175 -10.27 8.70 8.89
C CYS A 175 -9.64 7.54 9.70
N PRO A 176 -8.83 7.73 10.77
CA PRO A 176 -7.88 8.79 11.15
C PRO A 176 -6.46 8.58 10.60
N LEU A 177 -5.60 9.61 10.65
CA LEU A 177 -4.26 9.60 10.02
C LEU A 177 -3.14 10.21 10.88
N ILE A 178 -1.98 9.54 10.92
CA ILE A 178 -0.73 10.04 11.55
C ILE A 178 0.41 10.04 10.52
N LEU A 179 1.03 11.19 10.28
CA LEU A 179 2.15 11.35 9.34
C LEU A 179 3.38 11.99 9.99
N LYS A 180 4.57 11.57 9.56
CA LYS A 180 5.86 12.14 9.97
C LYS A 180 6.83 12.22 8.78
N ASP A 181 7.53 13.35 8.65
CA ASP A 181 8.65 13.57 7.70
C ASP A 181 8.24 13.40 6.21
N LEU A 182 7.44 14.31 5.62
CA LEU A 182 6.97 14.19 4.21
C LEU A 182 7.22 15.43 3.32
N SER A 183 7.27 15.19 2.00
CA SER A 183 7.27 16.25 0.99
C SER A 183 6.88 15.80 -0.42
N PRO A 184 6.10 16.55 -1.24
CA PRO A 184 4.85 17.30 -1.03
C PRO A 184 3.59 16.46 -0.72
N LEU A 185 2.51 17.10 -0.25
CA LEU A 185 1.25 16.44 0.15
C LEU A 185 -0.03 17.17 -0.31
N ILE A 186 -1.00 16.42 -0.85
CA ILE A 186 -2.36 16.89 -1.19
C ILE A 186 -3.41 16.01 -0.51
N LEU A 187 -4.30 16.62 0.29
CA LEU A 187 -5.37 15.91 1.01
C LEU A 187 -6.75 16.54 0.75
N LYS A 188 -7.78 15.68 0.72
CA LYS A 188 -9.20 16.08 0.62
C LYS A 188 -10.08 15.21 1.51
N ASP A 189 -11.03 15.82 2.23
CA ASP A 189 -12.10 15.16 3.01
C ASP A 189 -11.57 14.22 4.14
N LEU A 190 -10.93 14.74 5.21
CA LEU A 190 -10.36 13.91 6.31
C LEU A 190 -10.81 14.27 7.73
N SER A 191 -10.80 13.27 8.62
CA SER A 191 -11.09 13.44 10.06
C SER A 191 -10.57 12.28 10.93
N PRO A 192 -9.88 12.48 12.09
CA PRO A 192 -8.89 13.50 12.49
C PRO A 192 -7.47 13.28 11.91
N LEU A 193 -6.61 14.31 11.99
CA LEU A 193 -5.25 14.30 11.42
C LEU A 193 -4.17 14.88 12.36
N VAL A 194 -3.01 14.20 12.45
CA VAL A 194 -1.80 14.66 13.15
C VAL A 194 -0.59 14.63 12.21
N LEU A 195 0.07 15.78 12.03
CA LEU A 195 1.25 15.93 11.16
C LEU A 195 2.44 16.55 11.89
N LYS A 196 3.64 16.12 11.52
CA LYS A 196 4.92 16.67 12.00
C LYS A 196 5.95 16.73 10.86
N ASP A 197 6.68 17.85 10.76
CA ASP A 197 7.82 18.07 9.86
C ASP A 197 7.48 17.91 8.34
N LEU A 198 6.82 18.89 7.70
CA LEU A 198 6.42 18.80 6.27
C LEU A 198 6.76 20.03 5.41
N CYS A 199 6.95 19.79 4.11
CA CYS A 199 7.00 20.84 3.07
C CYS A 199 6.54 20.34 1.68
N PRO A 200 5.81 21.07 0.83
CA PRO A 200 4.61 21.92 1.01
C PRO A 200 3.30 21.11 1.13
N LEU A 201 2.21 21.76 1.58
CA LEU A 201 0.92 21.10 1.90
C LEU A 201 -0.33 21.86 1.37
N VAL A 202 -1.27 21.12 0.77
CA VAL A 202 -2.60 21.61 0.36
C VAL A 202 -3.71 20.74 0.97
N LEU A 203 -4.60 21.36 1.75
CA LEU A 203 -5.73 20.68 2.42
C LEU A 203 -7.07 21.32 2.05
N LYS A 204 -8.11 20.47 1.99
CA LYS A 204 -9.50 20.90 1.81
C LYS A 204 -10.46 20.05 2.65
N ASP A 205 -11.46 20.67 3.29
CA ASP A 205 -12.59 20.02 3.94
C ASP A 205 -12.18 19.10 5.13
N LEU A 206 -11.58 19.63 6.22
CA LEU A 206 -11.07 18.81 7.35
C LEU A 206 -11.62 19.17 8.75
N SER A 207 -11.66 18.16 9.63
CA SER A 207 -11.92 18.35 11.07
C SER A 207 -11.52 17.15 11.94
N PRO A 208 -10.87 17.27 13.11
CA PRO A 208 -9.91 18.27 13.63
C PRO A 208 -8.45 18.02 13.22
N LEU A 209 -7.58 19.05 13.37
CA LEU A 209 -6.19 19.03 12.86
C LEU A 209 -5.13 19.57 13.86
N VAL A 210 -4.01 18.84 13.98
CA VAL A 210 -2.81 19.26 14.76
C VAL A 210 -1.57 19.23 13.86
N LEU A 211 -0.89 20.38 13.72
CA LEU A 211 0.32 20.54 12.89
C LEU A 211 1.49 21.12 13.68
N LYS A 212 2.71 20.67 13.35
CA LYS A 212 3.97 21.19 13.89
C LYS A 212 5.06 21.24 12.80
N ASP A 213 5.81 22.34 12.74
CA ASP A 213 7.01 22.54 11.89
C ASP A 213 6.72 22.40 10.37
N LEU A 214 6.09 23.41 9.71
CA LEU A 214 5.75 23.34 8.27
C LEU A 214 6.20 24.54 7.42
N SER A 215 6.41 24.30 6.12
CA SER A 215 6.53 25.37 5.10
C SER A 215 6.19 24.91 3.67
N PRO A 216 5.55 25.72 2.79
CA PRO A 216 4.30 26.51 2.90
C PRO A 216 3.00 25.69 3.01
N LEU A 217 1.89 26.34 3.43
CA LEU A 217 0.57 25.71 3.66
C LEU A 217 -0.62 26.48 3.06
N VAL A 218 -1.54 25.76 2.40
CA VAL A 218 -2.83 26.28 1.90
C VAL A 218 -4.00 25.46 2.46
N LEU A 219 -4.95 26.11 3.14
CA LEU A 219 -6.13 25.48 3.76
C LEU A 219 -7.45 26.14 3.31
N ASN A 220 -8.48 25.33 3.07
CA ASN A 220 -9.86 25.78 2.88
C ASN A 220 -10.84 24.94 3.73
N ASP A 221 -11.84 25.60 4.34
CA ASP A 221 -13.00 25.00 5.03
C ASP A 221 -12.62 24.07 6.22
N LEU A 222 -12.30 24.66 7.40
CA LEU A 222 -11.79 23.92 8.57
C LEU A 222 -12.51 24.18 9.90
N SER A 223 -12.49 23.16 10.77
CA SER A 223 -12.85 23.26 12.20
C SER A 223 -12.16 22.17 13.05
N PRO A 224 -11.88 22.38 14.36
CA PRO A 224 -10.86 23.25 14.96
C PRO A 224 -9.40 22.92 14.57
N LEU A 225 -8.49 23.91 14.73
CA LEU A 225 -7.08 23.83 14.28
C LEU A 225 -6.05 24.30 15.33
N VAL A 226 -4.97 23.53 15.51
CA VAL A 226 -3.79 23.88 16.34
C VAL A 226 -2.51 23.88 15.49
N LEU A 227 -1.82 25.02 15.42
CA LEU A 227 -0.59 25.21 14.64
C LEU A 227 0.58 25.71 15.50
N LYS A 228 1.79 25.23 15.20
CA LYS A 228 3.04 25.68 15.81
C LYS A 228 4.17 25.74 14.76
N ASP A 229 4.94 26.83 14.75
CA ASP A 229 6.17 27.02 13.96
C ASP A 229 5.95 26.90 12.42
N LEU A 230 5.37 27.93 11.76
CA LEU A 230 5.09 27.90 10.30
C LEU A 230 5.61 29.12 9.51
N SER A 231 5.88 28.88 8.22
CA SER A 231 6.13 29.94 7.21
C SER A 231 5.88 29.44 5.78
N PRO A 232 5.24 30.16 4.83
CA PRO A 232 4.02 31.01 4.87
C PRO A 232 2.68 30.23 4.89
N LEU A 233 1.56 30.91 5.23
CA LEU A 233 0.22 30.33 5.40
C LEU A 233 -0.91 31.11 4.68
N VAL A 234 -1.79 30.39 3.97
CA VAL A 234 -3.03 30.93 3.35
C VAL A 234 -4.26 30.17 3.88
N LEU A 235 -5.24 30.90 4.45
CA LEU A 235 -6.46 30.34 5.03
C LEU A 235 -7.74 30.98 4.46
N LYS A 236 -8.78 30.16 4.29
CA LYS A 236 -10.13 30.57 3.89
C LYS A 236 -11.19 29.81 4.71
N ASP A 237 -12.21 30.51 5.22
CA ASP A 237 -13.40 29.98 5.91
C ASP A 237 -13.09 29.14 7.19
N LEU A 238 -12.97 29.80 8.36
CA LEU A 238 -12.49 29.17 9.62
C LEU A 238 -13.40 29.29 10.84
N SER A 239 -13.35 28.25 11.68
CA SER A 239 -13.78 28.27 13.09
C SER A 239 -12.94 27.30 13.96
N PRO A 240 -12.90 27.48 15.28
CA PRO A 240 -11.85 28.20 16.04
C PRO A 240 -10.37 27.79 15.77
N LEU A 241 -9.44 28.73 16.01
CA LEU A 241 -8.01 28.65 15.66
C LEU A 241 -7.08 29.01 16.84
N VAL A 242 -6.00 28.22 17.02
CA VAL A 242 -4.88 28.53 17.95
C VAL A 242 -3.55 28.53 17.20
N LEU A 243 -2.82 29.66 17.28
CA LEU A 243 -1.55 29.87 16.59
C LEU A 243 -0.41 30.21 17.57
N LYS A 244 0.81 29.77 17.22
CA LYS A 244 2.05 30.16 17.90
C LYS A 244 3.21 30.24 16.89
N ASP A 245 4.01 31.31 16.96
CA ASP A 245 5.29 31.50 16.26
C ASP A 245 5.15 31.44 14.70
N LEU A 246 4.63 32.51 14.06
CA LEU A 246 4.36 32.55 12.60
C LEU A 246 4.96 33.76 11.86
N SER A 247 5.36 33.53 10.61
CA SER A 247 5.66 34.61 9.63
C SER A 247 5.73 34.06 8.19
N PRO A 248 5.05 34.62 7.16
CA PRO A 248 3.89 35.52 7.07
C PRO A 248 2.51 34.81 6.93
N LEU A 249 1.39 35.55 7.12
CA LEU A 249 0.00 35.04 7.17
C LEU A 249 -0.96 35.83 6.26
N VAL A 250 -1.82 35.13 5.49
CA VAL A 250 -2.96 35.70 4.73
C VAL A 250 -4.28 35.06 5.18
N LEU A 251 -5.28 35.88 5.54
CA LEU A 251 -6.58 35.45 6.06
C LEU A 251 -7.73 36.04 5.24
N LYS A 252 -8.79 35.24 5.04
CA LYS A 252 -10.07 35.68 4.47
C LYS A 252 -11.24 35.06 5.22
N ASP A 253 -12.24 35.89 5.58
CA ASP A 253 -13.52 35.55 6.24
C ASP A 253 -13.39 34.85 7.64
N LEU A 254 -13.54 35.62 8.73
CA LEU A 254 -13.14 35.22 10.09
C LEU A 254 -14.27 35.07 11.13
N SER A 255 -14.15 34.02 11.96
CA SER A 255 -14.82 33.82 13.27
C SER A 255 -13.80 34.02 14.43
N PRO A 256 -14.14 33.94 15.74
CA PRO A 256 -13.28 34.48 16.82
C PRO A 256 -11.88 33.83 16.90
N LEU A 257 -10.88 34.67 17.17
CA LEU A 257 -9.44 34.34 17.09
C LEU A 257 -8.73 34.46 18.44
N GLY A 258 -7.87 33.50 18.77
CA GLY A 258 -6.87 33.60 19.84
C GLY A 258 -5.46 33.68 19.26
N LEU A 259 -4.79 34.83 19.39
CA LEU A 259 -3.49 35.10 18.77
C LEU A 259 -2.42 35.44 19.83
N LYS A 260 -1.19 34.96 19.64
CA LYS A 260 0.02 35.36 20.37
C LYS A 260 1.20 35.46 19.39
N ASP A 261 1.95 36.56 19.46
CA ASP A 261 3.19 36.86 18.72
C ASP A 261 3.13 36.68 17.18
N LEU A 262 2.75 37.73 16.43
CA LEU A 262 2.56 37.67 14.97
C LEU A 262 3.08 38.91 14.22
N SER A 263 3.63 38.69 13.01
CA SER A 263 3.83 39.72 11.97
C SER A 263 2.72 39.58 10.92
N LEU A 264 1.80 40.55 10.87
CA LEU A 264 0.54 40.45 10.13
C LEU A 264 0.51 41.35 8.88
N GLN A 265 0.05 40.80 7.76
CA GLN A 265 -0.46 41.56 6.61
C GLN A 265 -1.89 41.13 6.33
N VAL A 266 -2.85 41.99 6.68
CA VAL A 266 -4.27 41.74 6.42
C VAL A 266 -4.65 42.45 5.12
N GLN A 267 -4.96 41.68 4.08
CA GLN A 267 -5.63 42.21 2.90
C GLN A 267 -7.12 41.89 3.01
N LYS A 268 -7.97 42.93 2.98
CA LYS A 268 -9.43 42.80 2.87
C LYS A 268 -9.83 42.61 1.41
#